data_AF-A0A7W0GW53-F1
#
_entry.id   AF-A0A7W0GW53-F1
#
_cell.length_a   1.000
_cell.length_b   1.000
_cell.length_c   1.000
_cell.angle_alpha   90.00
_cell.angle_beta   90.00
_cell.angle_gamma   90.00
#
_symmetry.space_group_name_H-M   'P 1'
#
loop_
_entity.id
_entity.type
_entity.pdbx_description
1 polymer ?
#
loop_
_entity_poly.entity_id
_entity_poly.type
_entity_poly.pdbx_seq_one_letter_code
_entity_poly.pdbx_strand_id
1 'polypeptide(L)'
;MRARGRKAWTRDRIARVADWAWPWVEEHLRGVLPGERVFRGTNRYQASDVHRERLRALGLEGYRLHDARHHWAVRMARSGAPFELIARQLGHRDVAMVAKVYGRFKPDTEERDRWERLARLGIRRNGLVVLPPVLPPIRRGRERA
;
A
#
# COMPACT_ATOMS: atom_id res chain seq x y z
N MET A 1 -0.12 -13.47 -5.15
CA MET A 1 1.07 -14.20 -4.63
C MET A 1 0.80 -14.72 -3.21
N ARG A 2 1.10 -15.99 -2.88
CA ARG A 2 0.89 -16.51 -1.51
C ARG A 2 2.02 -16.04 -0.57
N ALA A 3 1.65 -15.32 0.47
CA ALA A 3 2.57 -14.88 1.52
C ALA A 3 2.44 -15.81 2.73
N ARG A 4 3.32 -16.83 2.79
CA ARG A 4 3.28 -17.85 3.85
C ARG A 4 3.50 -17.24 5.23
N GLY A 5 2.49 -17.34 6.09
CA GLY A 5 2.58 -16.99 7.50
C GLY A 5 3.24 -18.11 8.31
N ARG A 6 4.35 -17.84 9.00
CA ARG A 6 5.01 -18.82 9.87
C ARG A 6 4.61 -18.76 11.34
N LYS A 7 4.09 -17.61 11.80
CA LYS A 7 3.88 -17.32 13.23
C LYS A 7 2.43 -17.50 13.70
N ALA A 8 1.46 -17.52 12.80
CA ALA A 8 0.04 -17.76 13.09
C ALA A 8 -0.70 -18.11 11.80
N TRP A 9 -1.73 -18.96 11.87
CA TRP A 9 -2.52 -19.38 10.71
C TRP A 9 -3.16 -18.18 9.98
N THR A 10 -3.60 -17.16 10.71
CA THR A 10 -4.18 -15.92 10.17
C THR A 10 -3.21 -15.07 9.33
N ARG A 11 -1.90 -15.39 9.32
CA ARG A 11 -0.89 -14.66 8.56
C ARG A 11 -0.61 -15.26 7.19
N ASP A 12 -1.00 -16.52 6.96
CA ASP A 12 -0.95 -17.12 5.63
C ASP A 12 -2.10 -16.56 4.79
N ARG A 13 -1.76 -15.97 3.64
CA ARG A 13 -2.71 -15.19 2.85
C ARG A 13 -2.25 -15.01 1.42
N ILE A 14 -3.20 -14.67 0.56
CA ILE A 14 -2.90 -14.17 -0.77
C ILE A 14 -2.61 -12.66 -0.67
N ALA A 15 -1.36 -12.29 -0.94
CA ALA A 15 -0.96 -10.93 -1.22
C ALA A 15 -1.40 -10.57 -2.64
N ARG A 16 -2.33 -9.62 -2.76
CA ARG A 16 -2.66 -9.02 -4.06
C ARG A 16 -1.48 -8.15 -4.50
N VAL A 17 -1.03 -8.42 -5.71
CA VAL A 17 0.02 -7.65 -6.39
C VAL A 17 -0.69 -6.71 -7.35
N ALA A 18 -0.26 -5.46 -7.41
CA ALA A 18 -0.85 -4.48 -8.32
C ALA A 18 -0.43 -4.80 -9.77
N ASP A 19 -1.30 -4.50 -10.74
CA ASP A 19 -1.09 -4.92 -12.13
C ASP A 19 0.22 -4.41 -12.73
N TRP A 20 0.58 -3.17 -12.44
CA TRP A 20 1.84 -2.56 -12.88
C TRP A 20 3.09 -3.28 -12.34
N ALA A 21 2.97 -4.02 -11.25
CA ALA A 21 4.10 -4.70 -10.62
C ALA A 21 4.33 -6.11 -11.20
N TRP A 22 3.35 -6.69 -11.91
CA TRP A 22 3.47 -8.03 -12.46
C TRP A 22 4.63 -8.22 -13.45
N PRO A 23 4.93 -7.30 -14.38
CA PRO A 23 6.04 -7.48 -15.31
C PRO A 23 7.38 -7.75 -14.59
N TRP A 24 7.67 -6.98 -13.54
CA TRP A 24 8.88 -7.14 -12.72
C TRP A 24 8.88 -8.44 -11.92
N VAL A 25 7.71 -8.83 -11.41
CA VAL A 25 7.56 -10.09 -10.67
C VAL A 25 7.76 -11.28 -11.62
N GLU A 26 7.17 -11.24 -12.80
CA GLU A 26 7.30 -12.28 -13.82
C GLU A 26 8.75 -12.43 -14.29
N GLU A 27 9.43 -11.32 -14.58
CA GLU A 27 10.86 -11.32 -14.92
C GLU A 27 11.70 -12.02 -13.85
N HIS A 28 11.50 -11.64 -12.57
CA HIS A 28 12.20 -12.27 -11.45
C HIS A 28 11.87 -13.76 -11.32
N LEU A 29 10.60 -14.16 -11.55
CA LEU A 29 10.16 -15.54 -11.42
C LEU A 29 10.71 -16.46 -12.51
N ARG A 30 11.16 -15.96 -13.67
CA ARG A 30 11.83 -16.78 -14.70
C ARG A 30 13.05 -17.52 -14.15
N GLY A 31 13.71 -16.94 -13.16
CA GLY A 31 14.84 -17.54 -12.46
C GLY A 31 14.47 -18.30 -11.20
N VAL A 32 13.20 -18.67 -10.95
CA VAL A 32 12.73 -19.34 -9.73
C VAL A 32 12.02 -20.66 -10.07
N LEU A 33 12.46 -21.79 -9.48
CA LEU A 33 11.82 -23.08 -9.72
C LEU A 33 10.52 -23.22 -8.91
N PRO A 34 9.57 -24.05 -9.37
CA PRO A 34 8.37 -24.37 -8.60
C PRO A 34 8.70 -24.87 -7.18
N GLY A 35 8.03 -24.31 -6.18
CA GLY A 35 8.22 -24.67 -4.77
C GLY A 35 9.37 -23.96 -4.05
N GLU A 36 10.24 -23.27 -4.77
CA GLU A 36 11.32 -22.49 -4.16
C GLU A 36 10.82 -21.16 -3.57
N ARG A 37 11.67 -20.55 -2.74
CA ARG A 37 11.40 -19.21 -2.23
C ARG A 37 11.61 -18.21 -3.37
N VAL A 38 10.61 -17.36 -3.58
CA VAL A 38 10.69 -16.28 -4.58
C VAL A 38 11.91 -15.40 -4.35
N PHE A 39 12.21 -15.01 -3.11
CA PHE A 39 13.45 -14.30 -2.78
C PHE A 39 14.46 -15.28 -2.15
N ARG A 40 15.38 -15.80 -2.98
CA ARG A 40 16.46 -16.70 -2.55
C ARG A 40 17.60 -15.92 -1.91
N GLY A 41 18.23 -16.47 -0.88
CA GLY A 41 19.43 -15.87 -0.26
C GLY A 41 19.24 -14.50 0.41
N THR A 42 18.04 -13.92 0.36
CA THR A 42 17.75 -12.60 0.95
C THR A 42 17.04 -12.75 2.29
N ASN A 43 17.59 -12.12 3.32
CA ASN A 43 16.93 -11.91 4.60
C ASN A 43 16.43 -10.46 4.76
N ARG A 44 15.70 -10.18 5.85
CA ARG A 44 15.10 -8.86 6.10
C ARG A 44 16.13 -7.72 6.23
N TYR A 45 17.34 -8.02 6.69
CA TYR A 45 18.38 -7.02 6.89
C TYR A 45 19.02 -6.66 5.56
N GLN A 46 19.42 -7.67 4.78
CA GLN A 46 19.93 -7.50 3.42
C GLN A 46 18.96 -6.73 2.53
N ALA A 47 17.67 -7.07 2.56
CA ALA A 47 16.65 -6.33 1.82
C ALA A 47 16.56 -4.86 2.26
N SER A 48 16.67 -4.59 3.57
CA SER A 48 16.64 -3.23 4.09
C SER A 48 17.90 -2.44 3.73
N ASP A 49 19.07 -3.08 3.70
CA ASP A 49 20.34 -2.44 3.40
C ASP A 49 20.45 -2.10 1.93
N VAL A 50 20.14 -3.06 1.04
CA VAL A 50 20.07 -2.81 -0.41
C VAL A 50 19.07 -1.72 -0.74
N HIS A 51 17.90 -1.71 -0.09
CA HIS A 51 16.91 -0.64 -0.29
C HIS A 51 17.47 0.74 0.11
N ARG A 52 18.12 0.83 1.28
CA ARG A 52 18.73 2.08 1.75
C ARG A 52 19.85 2.56 0.82
N GLU A 53 20.69 1.64 0.34
CA GLU A 53 21.76 1.93 -0.61
C GLU A 53 21.21 2.49 -1.93
N ARG A 54 20.19 1.84 -2.51
CA ARG A 54 19.56 2.29 -3.76
C ARG A 54 18.89 3.66 -3.61
N LEU A 55 18.23 3.89 -2.48
CA LEU A 55 17.64 5.19 -2.16
C LEU A 55 18.69 6.30 -2.05
N ARG A 56 19.82 6.04 -1.38
CA ARG A 56 20.95 6.99 -1.31
C ARG A 56 21.50 7.30 -2.70
N ALA A 57 21.69 6.29 -3.55
CA ALA A 57 22.18 6.47 -4.92
C ALA A 57 21.22 7.33 -5.77
N LEU A 58 19.94 7.34 -5.45
CA LEU A 58 18.91 8.16 -6.12
C LEU A 58 18.69 9.53 -5.44
N GLY A 59 19.42 9.85 -4.36
CA GLY A 59 19.21 11.09 -3.58
C GLY A 59 17.88 11.11 -2.81
N LEU A 60 17.28 9.95 -2.56
CA LEU A 60 16.00 9.81 -1.88
C LEU A 60 16.22 9.42 -0.42
N GLU A 61 16.21 10.37 0.49
CA GLU A 61 16.42 10.09 1.92
C GLU A 61 15.11 9.90 2.71
N GLY A 62 15.22 9.24 3.86
CA GLY A 62 14.12 9.12 4.83
C GLY A 62 13.03 8.09 4.52
N TYR A 63 13.07 7.42 3.36
CA TYR A 63 12.13 6.34 3.04
C TYR A 63 12.68 4.96 3.43
N ARG A 64 11.85 4.13 4.06
CA ARG A 64 12.18 2.76 4.46
C ARG A 64 11.27 1.77 3.74
N LEU A 65 11.74 0.54 3.60
CA LEU A 65 10.95 -0.53 2.97
C LEU A 65 9.61 -0.78 3.70
N HIS A 66 9.56 -0.55 5.02
CA HIS A 66 8.33 -0.63 5.80
C HIS A 66 7.31 0.47 5.44
N ASP A 67 7.77 1.63 4.95
CA ASP A 67 6.90 2.74 4.62
C ASP A 67 6.04 2.43 3.40
N ALA A 68 6.48 1.53 2.50
CA ALA A 68 5.64 1.02 1.42
C ALA A 68 4.36 0.35 1.94
N ARG A 69 4.47 -0.38 3.07
CA ARG A 69 3.32 -1.00 3.73
C ARG A 69 2.37 0.05 4.30
N HIS A 70 2.90 1.09 4.94
CA HIS A 70 2.10 2.21 5.44
C HIS A 70 1.43 2.96 4.30
N HIS A 71 2.17 3.25 3.23
CA HIS A 71 1.67 3.95 2.05
C HIS A 71 0.49 3.20 1.42
N TRP A 72 0.62 1.89 1.23
CA TRP A 72 -0.48 1.07 0.72
C TRP A 72 -1.72 1.12 1.63
N ALA A 73 -1.53 0.97 2.94
CA ALA A 73 -2.64 0.97 3.90
C ALA A 73 -3.36 2.31 3.98
N VAL A 74 -2.61 3.42 3.95
CA VAL A 74 -3.17 4.78 3.88
C VAL A 74 -3.98 4.97 2.60
N ARG A 75 -3.48 4.53 1.44
CA ARG A 75 -4.22 4.62 0.18
C ARG A 75 -5.55 3.86 0.25
N MET A 76 -5.53 2.65 0.80
CA MET A 76 -6.75 1.86 0.96
C MET A 76 -7.73 2.52 1.93
N ALA A 77 -7.26 3.02 3.07
CA ALA A 77 -8.11 3.73 4.03
C ALA A 77 -8.77 4.97 3.39
N ARG A 78 -8.01 5.74 2.61
CA ARG A 78 -8.53 6.92 1.90
C ARG A 78 -9.54 6.57 0.80
N SER A 79 -9.39 5.41 0.16
CA SER A 79 -10.42 4.90 -0.78
C SER A 79 -11.71 4.42 -0.10
N GLY A 80 -11.78 4.47 1.24
CA GLY A 80 -12.91 3.97 2.01
C GLY A 80 -12.95 2.45 2.15
N ALA A 81 -11.84 1.76 1.88
CA ALA A 81 -11.81 0.30 2.01
C ALA A 81 -12.07 -0.13 3.47
N PRO A 82 -12.82 -1.22 3.70
CA PRO A 82 -13.04 -1.76 5.04
C PRO A 82 -11.73 -2.09 5.74
N PHE A 83 -11.61 -1.78 7.04
CA PHE A 83 -10.38 -2.02 7.78
C PHE A 83 -10.08 -3.52 7.94
N GLU A 84 -11.09 -4.38 7.89
CA GLU A 84 -10.99 -5.83 7.83
C GLU A 84 -10.20 -6.28 6.59
N LEU A 85 -10.48 -5.66 5.44
CA LEU A 85 -9.80 -5.95 4.19
C LEU A 85 -8.34 -5.53 4.28
N ILE A 86 -8.09 -4.33 4.80
CA ILE A 86 -6.73 -3.82 5.02
C ILE A 86 -5.97 -4.72 6.01
N ALA A 87 -6.57 -5.05 7.15
CA ALA A 87 -5.98 -5.89 8.19
C ALA A 87 -5.61 -7.27 7.65
N ARG A 88 -6.53 -7.91 6.91
CA ARG A 88 -6.29 -9.20 6.26
C ARG A 88 -5.15 -9.09 5.26
N GLN A 89 -5.13 -8.07 4.41
CA GLN A 89 -4.06 -7.93 3.42
C GLN A 89 -2.68 -7.68 4.05
N LEU A 90 -2.66 -6.94 5.15
CA LEU A 90 -1.48 -6.67 5.96
C LEU A 90 -1.06 -7.88 6.82
N GLY A 91 -1.93 -8.86 7.06
CA GLY A 91 -1.68 -10.01 7.93
C GLY A 91 -1.73 -9.65 9.42
N HIS A 92 -2.57 -8.67 9.78
CA HIS A 92 -2.94 -8.41 11.17
C HIS A 92 -3.99 -9.42 11.63
N ARG A 93 -3.91 -9.83 12.89
CA ARG A 93 -4.92 -10.72 13.52
C ARG A 93 -6.23 -9.97 13.78
N ASP A 94 -6.12 -8.68 14.06
CA ASP A 94 -7.23 -7.83 14.48
C ASP A 94 -7.15 -6.46 13.77
N VAL A 95 -8.32 -5.88 13.56
CA VAL A 95 -8.58 -4.57 12.97
C VAL A 95 -8.13 -3.43 13.88
N ALA A 96 -8.08 -3.61 15.19
CA ALA A 96 -7.74 -2.54 16.14
C ALA A 96 -6.44 -1.79 15.79
N MET A 97 -5.40 -2.50 15.36
CA MET A 97 -4.14 -1.87 14.93
C MET A 97 -4.31 -1.02 13.66
N VAL A 98 -5.11 -1.50 12.71
CA VAL A 98 -5.40 -0.77 11.47
C VAL A 98 -6.22 0.48 11.76
N ALA A 99 -7.27 0.36 12.56
CA ALA A 99 -8.10 1.49 12.97
C ALA A 99 -7.27 2.54 13.72
N LYS A 100 -6.42 2.11 14.67
CA LYS A 100 -5.53 3.00 15.45
C LYS A 100 -4.55 3.77 14.57
N VAL A 101 -3.89 3.10 13.61
CA VAL A 101 -2.82 3.72 12.82
C VAL A 101 -3.35 4.47 11.61
N TYR A 102 -4.39 3.94 10.95
CA TYR A 102 -4.87 4.44 9.67
C TYR A 102 -6.26 5.08 9.72
N GLY A 103 -6.96 5.03 10.87
CA GLY A 103 -8.32 5.56 11.02
C GLY A 103 -8.45 7.02 10.59
N ARG A 104 -7.46 7.84 10.93
CA ARG A 104 -7.38 9.26 10.57
C ARG A 104 -7.33 9.56 9.06
N PHE A 105 -7.12 8.54 8.23
CA PHE A 105 -7.06 8.69 6.78
C PHE A 105 -8.34 8.19 6.10
N LYS A 106 -9.34 7.74 6.85
CA LYS A 106 -10.64 7.42 6.27
C LYS A 106 -11.32 8.75 5.88
N PRO A 107 -11.90 8.86 4.68
CA PRO A 107 -12.64 10.07 4.32
C PRO A 107 -13.80 10.25 5.30
N ASP A 108 -13.93 11.47 5.81
CA ASP A 108 -15.11 11.89 6.54
C ASP A 108 -16.25 12.23 5.57
N THR A 109 -17.43 12.52 6.12
CA THR A 109 -18.62 12.85 5.33
C THR A 109 -18.37 14.07 4.45
N GLU A 110 -17.68 15.10 4.94
CA GLU A 110 -17.44 16.33 4.21
C GLU A 110 -16.46 16.14 3.04
N GLU A 111 -15.39 15.38 3.24
CA GLU A 111 -14.41 15.01 2.21
C GLU A 111 -15.08 14.15 1.13
N ARG A 112 -15.96 13.23 1.53
CA ARG A 112 -16.77 12.43 0.61
C ARG A 112 -17.73 13.29 -0.21
N ASP A 113 -18.49 14.17 0.42
CA ASP A 113 -19.43 15.08 -0.25
C ASP A 113 -18.69 16.00 -1.24
N ARG A 114 -17.51 16.48 -0.85
CA ARG A 114 -16.65 17.27 -1.73
C ARG A 114 -16.18 16.46 -2.94
N TRP A 115 -15.79 15.21 -2.76
CA TRP A 115 -15.41 14.34 -3.87
C TRP A 115 -16.58 14.03 -4.80
N GLU A 116 -17.77 13.79 -4.25
CA GLU A 116 -18.98 13.61 -5.04
C GLU A 116 -19.32 14.85 -5.86
N ARG A 117 -19.19 16.06 -5.27
CA ARG A 117 -19.34 17.32 -6.00
C ARG A 117 -18.33 17.44 -7.14
N LEU A 118 -17.06 17.16 -6.89
CA LEU A 118 -16.01 17.22 -7.92
C LEU A 118 -16.22 16.18 -9.02
N ALA A 119 -16.64 14.96 -8.68
CA ALA A 119 -16.96 13.93 -9.66
C ALA A 119 -18.14 14.34 -10.53
N ARG A 120 -19.21 14.88 -9.95
CA ARG A 120 -20.36 15.44 -10.70
C ARG A 120 -19.92 16.56 -11.65
N LEU A 121 -19.04 17.45 -11.22
CA LEU A 121 -18.50 18.53 -12.05
C LEU A 121 -17.53 18.04 -13.15
N GLY A 122 -16.72 17.02 -12.86
CA GLY A 122 -15.78 16.41 -13.80
C GLY A 122 -16.46 15.57 -14.89
N ILE A 123 -17.53 14.84 -14.54
CA ILE A 123 -18.37 14.09 -15.48
C ILE A 123 -18.99 15.03 -16.52
N ARG A 124 -19.39 16.25 -16.12
CA ARG A 124 -19.94 17.26 -17.05
C ARG A 124 -18.94 17.82 -18.05
N ARG A 125 -17.62 17.61 -17.85
CA ARG A 125 -16.58 18.14 -18.74
C ARG A 125 -16.02 17.15 -19.75
N ASN A 126 -16.14 15.83 -19.56
CA ASN A 126 -15.46 14.90 -20.49
C ASN A 126 -15.98 13.45 -20.59
N GLY A 127 -17.19 13.10 -20.11
CA GLY A 127 -17.83 11.81 -20.43
C GLY A 127 -17.13 10.50 -20.00
N LEU A 128 -15.94 10.57 -19.39
CA LEU A 128 -15.17 9.42 -18.89
C LEU A 128 -15.34 9.30 -17.38
N VAL A 129 -15.64 8.08 -16.90
CA VAL A 129 -15.66 7.74 -15.47
C VAL A 129 -14.22 7.80 -14.95
N VAL A 130 -13.88 8.93 -14.33
CA VAL A 130 -12.60 9.10 -13.63
C VAL A 130 -12.69 8.28 -12.34
N LEU A 131 -11.98 7.15 -12.26
CA LEU A 131 -11.57 6.56 -10.98
C LEU A 131 -11.13 7.70 -10.06
N PRO A 132 -11.53 7.72 -8.77
CA PRO A 132 -11.35 8.89 -7.91
C PRO A 132 -9.95 9.48 -8.10
N PRO A 133 -9.85 10.79 -8.36
CA PRO A 133 -8.62 11.40 -8.80
C PRO A 133 -7.52 11.06 -7.80
N VAL A 134 -6.35 10.73 -8.34
CA VAL A 134 -5.11 10.46 -7.62
C VAL A 134 -5.11 11.23 -6.31
N LEU A 135 -5.18 10.50 -5.20
CA LEU A 135 -5.41 11.02 -3.85
C LEU A 135 -4.62 12.32 -3.65
N PRO A 136 -5.26 13.44 -3.22
CA PRO A 136 -4.54 14.70 -3.07
C PRO A 136 -3.37 14.54 -2.10
N PRO A 137 -2.27 15.30 -2.29
CA PRO A 137 -1.07 15.17 -1.48
C PRO A 137 -1.38 15.26 0.01
N ILE A 138 -0.68 14.47 0.80
CA ILE A 138 -0.80 14.44 2.25
C ILE A 138 -0.55 15.87 2.76
N ARG A 139 -1.58 16.55 3.30
CA ARG A 139 -1.34 17.78 4.06
C ARG A 139 -0.48 17.38 5.25
N ARG A 140 0.81 17.73 5.26
CA ARG A 140 1.60 17.70 6.49
C ARG A 140 0.88 18.63 7.47
N GLY A 141 0.45 18.08 8.60
CA GLY A 141 -0.03 18.90 9.72
C GLY A 141 1.05 19.90 10.09
N ARG A 142 0.64 21.15 10.29
CA ARG A 142 1.47 22.32 10.63
C ARG A 142 2.65 21.95 11.54
N GLU A 143 3.84 22.44 11.17
CA GLU A 143 4.95 22.64 12.08
C GLU A 143 4.44 23.32 13.34
N ARG A 144 4.74 22.73 14.50
CA ARG A 144 4.58 23.40 15.79
C ARG A 144 5.79 24.32 15.93
N ALA A 145 5.50 25.59 16.15
CA ALA A 145 6.40 26.62 16.63
C ALA A 145 7.08 26.21 17.96
#